data_AF-A0A2T7QFJ9-F1
#
_entry.id   AF-A0A2T7QFJ9-F1
#
_cell.length_a   1.000
_cell.length_b   1.000
_cell.length_c   1.000
_cell.angle_alpha   90.00
_cell.angle_beta   90.00
_cell.angle_gamma   90.00
#
_symmetry.space_group_name_H-M   'P 1'
#
loop_
_entity.id
_entity.type
_entity.pdbx_description
1 polymer ?
#
loop_
_entity_poly.entity_id
_entity_poly.type
_entity_poly.pdbx_seq_one_letter_code
_entity_poly.pdbx_strand_id
1 'polypeptide(L)' 'MKIALQYVNDMNGRTNAVQLPLTEWEKVLNKLKKYEQALKLKSDLKEAFEQVESLKKAKGHKQTLNEFLNEL' A
#
# COMPACT_ATOMS: atom_id res chain seq x y z
N MET A 1 -16.13 -10.23 4.68
CA MET A 1 -15.39 -11.48 4.94
C MET A 1 -15.80 -11.93 6.33
N LYS A 2 -16.34 -13.15 6.46
CA LYS A 2 -16.60 -13.75 7.78
C LYS A 2 -15.39 -14.62 8.11
N ILE A 3 -14.64 -14.26 9.14
CA ILE A 3 -13.47 -15.03 9.60
C ILE A 3 -13.91 -15.78 10.85
N ALA A 4 -13.69 -17.10 10.86
CA ALA A 4 -13.87 -17.89 12.07
C ALA A 4 -12.71 -17.60 13.02
N LEU A 5 -12.88 -16.54 13.82
CA LEU A 5 -11.91 -16.06 14.78
C LEU A 5 -12.19 -16.68 16.15
N GLN A 6 -11.16 -17.20 16.79
CA GLN A 6 -11.20 -17.67 18.17
C GLN A 6 -10.32 -16.77 19.02
N TYR A 7 -10.72 -16.55 20.27
CA TYR A 7 -9.97 -15.74 21.22
C TYR A 7 -9.30 -16.64 22.25
N VAL A 8 -8.02 -16.40 22.49
CA VAL A 8 -7.24 -17.10 23.50
C VAL A 8 -7.08 -16.17 24.70
N ASN A 9 -7.71 -16.58 25.81
CA ASN A 9 -7.73 -15.82 27.06
C ASN A 9 -6.77 -16.42 28.09
N ASP A 10 -6.22 -15.58 28.97
CA ASP A 10 -5.48 -16.02 30.14
C ASP A 10 -6.41 -16.58 31.24
N MET A 11 -5.82 -17.05 32.33
CA MET A 11 -6.56 -17.57 33.50
C MET A 11 -7.50 -16.54 34.15
N ASN A 12 -7.28 -15.24 33.89
CA ASN A 12 -8.09 -14.14 34.41
C ASN A 12 -9.14 -13.67 33.39
N GLY A 13 -9.30 -14.38 32.27
CA GLY A 13 -10.25 -14.04 31.21
C GLY A 13 -9.79 -12.90 30.30
N ARG A 14 -8.55 -12.44 30.39
CA ARG A 14 -8.01 -11.39 29.52
C ARG A 14 -7.54 -12.00 28.20
N THR A 15 -7.97 -11.43 27.08
CA THR A 15 -7.56 -11.88 25.74
C THR A 15 -6.10 -11.53 25.48
N ASN A 16 -5.28 -12.56 25.25
CA ASN A 16 -3.86 -12.41 24.94
C ASN A 16 -3.57 -12.61 23.45
N ALA A 17 -4.37 -13.42 22.76
CA ALA A 17 -4.17 -13.71 21.36
C ALA A 17 -5.48 -14.02 20.64
N VAL A 18 -5.43 -13.96 19.31
CA VAL A 18 -6.47 -14.42 18.40
C VAL A 18 -5.93 -15.57 17.58
N GLN A 19 -6.74 -16.62 17.46
CA GLN A 19 -6.46 -17.79 16.65
C GLN A 19 -7.41 -17.81 15.46
N LEU A 20 -6.87 -18.11 14.29
CA LEU A 20 -7.63 -18.33 13.08
C LEU A 20 -6.97 -19.42 12.23
N PRO A 21 -7.71 -20.09 11.35
CA PRO A 21 -7.12 -21.02 10.39
C PRO A 21 -6.05 -20.35 9.53
N LEU A 22 -4.96 -21.07 9.23
CA LEU A 22 -3.86 -20.56 8.44
C LEU A 22 -4.31 -20.04 7.07
N THR A 23 -5.24 -20.74 6.42
CA THR A 23 -5.82 -20.32 5.13
C THR A 23 -6.57 -19.00 5.21
N GLU A 24 -7.20 -18.70 6.35
CA GLU A 24 -7.85 -17.41 6.57
C GLU A 24 -6.81 -16.32 6.87
N TRP A 25 -5.73 -16.66 7.57
CA TRP A 25 -4.61 -15.75 7.81
C TRP A 25 -3.93 -15.33 6.51
N GLU A 26 -3.65 -16.27 5.61
CA GLU A 26 -3.11 -15.99 4.28
C GLU A 26 -4.01 -15.07 3.46
N LYS A 27 -5.33 -15.25 3.52
CA LYS A 27 -6.30 -14.34 2.87
C LYS A 27 -6.21 -12.93 3.43
N VAL A 28 -6.09 -12.78 4.75
CA VAL A 28 -5.91 -11.47 5.40
C VAL A 28 -4.63 -10.80 4.93
N LEU A 29 -3.50 -11.51 4.95
CA LEU A 29 -2.21 -11.00 4.50
C LEU A 29 -2.22 -10.58 3.03
N ASN A 30 -2.80 -11.41 2.16
CA ASN A 30 -2.92 -11.10 0.74
C ASN A 30 -3.77 -9.85 0.50
N LYS A 31 -4.83 -9.66 1.28
CA LYS A 31 -5.67 -8.47 1.18
C LYS A 31 -4.93 -7.22 1.69
N LEU A 32 -4.20 -7.34 2.79
CA LEU A 32 -3.38 -6.26 3.33
C LEU A 32 -2.34 -5.81 2.31
N LYS A 33 -1.59 -6.75 1.71
CA LYS A 33 -0.60 -6.47 0.67
C LYS A 33 -1.19 -5.71 -0.52
N LYS A 34 -2.41 -6.09 -0.96
CA LYS A 34 -3.11 -5.37 -2.05
C LYS A 34 -3.47 -3.94 -1.65
N TYR A 35 -3.89 -3.71 -0.42
CA TYR A 35 -4.17 -2.36 0.07
C TYR A 35 -2.91 -1.51 0.18
N GLU A 36 -1.82 -2.06 0.70
CA GLU A 36 -0.52 -1.38 0.76
C GLU A 36 -0.03 -0.98 -0.64
N GLN A 37 -0.14 -1.88 -1.62
CA GLN A 37 0.17 -1.58 -3.02
C GLN A 37 -0.72 -0.48 -3.59
N ALA A 38 -2.02 -0.52 -3.34
CA ALA A 38 -2.94 0.52 -3.81
C ALA A 38 -2.67 1.88 -3.15
N LEU A 39 -2.33 1.90 -1.86
CA LEU A 39 -1.94 3.11 -1.14
C LEU A 39 -0.64 3.69 -1.68
N LYS A 40 0.36 2.84 -1.93
CA LYS A 40 1.61 3.25 -2.55
C LYS A 40 1.37 3.85 -3.93
N LEU A 41 0.63 3.15 -4.80
CA LEU A 41 0.29 3.67 -6.13
C LEU A 41 -0.44 5.02 -6.06
N LYS A 42 -1.38 5.19 -5.12
CA LYS A 42 -2.07 6.46 -4.92
C LYS A 42 -1.10 7.59 -4.51
N SER A 43 -0.13 7.28 -3.65
CA SER A 43 0.91 8.23 -3.23
C SER A 43 1.79 8.60 -4.42
N ASP A 44 2.30 7.61 -5.13
CA ASP A 44 3.17 7.78 -6.29
C ASP A 44 2.46 8.60 -7.39
N LEU A 45 1.18 8.32 -7.66
CA LEU A 45 0.38 9.10 -8.60
C LEU A 45 0.19 10.56 -8.16
N LYS A 46 -0.08 10.79 -6.86
CA LYS A 46 -0.23 12.15 -6.33
C LYS A 46 1.06 12.94 -6.55
N GLU A 47 2.21 12.35 -6.22
CA GLU A 47 3.52 12.97 -6.44
C GLU A 47 3.76 13.26 -7.93
N ALA A 48 3.49 12.30 -8.81
CA ALA A 48 3.61 12.49 -10.25
C ALA A 48 2.74 13.65 -10.77
N PHE A 49 1.50 13.79 -10.29
CA PHE A 49 0.64 14.92 -10.65
C PHE A 49 1.20 16.25 -10.15
N GLU A 50 1.74 16.32 -8.93
CA GLU A 50 2.37 17.52 -8.38
C GLU A 50 3.64 17.92 -9.17
N GLN A 51 4.44 16.95 -9.59
CA GLN A 51 5.60 17.16 -10.46
C GLN A 51 5.17 17.71 -11.83
N VAL A 52 4.13 17.13 -12.45
CA VAL A 52 3.59 17.62 -13.73
C VAL A 52 3.06 19.06 -13.62
N GLU A 53 2.35 19.39 -12.55
CA GLU A 53 1.89 20.76 -12.31
C GLU A 53 3.06 21.74 -12.13
N SER A 54 4.10 21.32 -11.44
CA SER A 54 5.33 22.11 -11.28
C SER A 54 6.02 22.34 -12.63
N LEU A 55 6.13 21.30 -13.47
CA LEU A 55 6.68 21.40 -14.83
C LEU A 55 5.82 22.30 -15.74
N LYS A 56 4.50 22.32 -15.60
CA LYS A 56 3.63 23.21 -16.36
C LYS A 56 3.85 24.68 -16.00
N LYS A 57 4.11 24.97 -14.71
CA LYS A 57 4.34 26.33 -14.20
C LYS A 57 5.77 26.82 -14.45
N ALA A 58 6.74 25.91 -14.48
CA ALA A 58 8.12 26.22 -14.77
C ALA A 58 8.25 26.80 -16.19
N LYS A 59 8.84 28.00 -16.28
CA LYS A 59 9.28 28.57 -17.56
C LYS A 59 10.67 28.00 -17.85
N GLY A 60 10.78 27.10 -18.82
CA GLY A 60 12.04 26.45 -19.15
C GLY A 60 11.85 25.16 -19.95
N HIS A 61 12.97 24.49 -20.24
CA HIS A 61 12.98 23.20 -20.92
C HIS A 61 12.27 22.14 -20.07
N LYS A 62 11.40 21.35 -20.69
CA LYS A 62 10.71 20.24 -20.06
C LYS A 62 11.38 18.96 -20.53
N GLN A 63 11.89 18.17 -19.59
CA GLN A 63 12.54 16.91 -19.90
C GLN A 63 11.64 16.06 -20.80
N THR A 64 12.17 15.68 -21.94
CA THR A 64 11.49 14.81 -22.90
C THR A 64 11.68 13.35 -22.52
N LEU A 65 10.82 12.47 -23.03
CA LEU A 65 10.98 11.02 -22.83
C LEU A 65 12.35 10.52 -23.30
N ASN A 66 12.87 11.05 -24.40
CA ASN A 66 14.18 10.66 -24.92
C ASN A 66 15.32 11.10 -23.99
N GLU A 67 15.23 12.28 -23.38
CA GLU A 67 16.25 12.72 -22.41
C GLU A 67 16.21 11.84 -21.16
N PHE A 68 15.02 11.57 -20.62
CA PHE A 68 14.84 10.65 -19.51
C PHE A 68 15.42 9.26 -19.76
N LEU A 69 15.14 8.66 -20.92
CA LEU A 69 15.63 7.33 -21.26
C LEU A 69 17.15 7.26 -21.44
N ASN A 70 17.82 8.40 -21.66
CA ASN A 70 19.27 8.50 -21.83
C ASN A 70 20.02 8.91 -20.55
N GLU A 71 19.34 9.07 -19.41
CA GLU A 71 19.94 9.41 -18.11
C GLU A 71 20.32 8.18 -17.26
N LEU A 72 19.97 6.96 -17.72
CA LEU A 72 20.29 5.66 -17.11
C LEU A 72 21.59 5.06 -17.68
#